data_AF-A0AAU9SFD6-F1
#
_entry.id   AF-A0AAU9SFD6-F1
#
_cell.length_a   1.000
_cell.length_b   1.000
_cell.length_c   1.000
_cell.angle_alpha   90.00
_cell.angle_beta   90.00
_cell.angle_gamma   90.00
#
_symmetry.space_group_name_H-M   'P 1'
#
loop_
_entity.id
_entity.type
_entity.pdbx_description
1 polymer ?
#
loop_
_entity_poly.entity_id
_entity_poly.type
_entity_poly.pdbx_seq_one_letter_code
_entity_poly.pdbx_strand_id
1 'polypeptide(L)'
;MVYFFFDHFLWLSRIGTLDPKIAKRMSFISAFGESFGYVFFIVIDCIFIRQRLKSLKTLRYSIDDKPKEETGEKIKEIQGDIVMRLMGISANIADLIIALAEIEPNPFCNHTVTLGISGLVSAWAGWYRNWPS
;
A
#
# COMPACT_ATOMS: atom_id res chain seq x y z
N MET A 1 5.76 -9.02 9.20
CA MET A 1 6.75 -9.16 10.30
C MET A 1 7.65 -10.37 10.17
N VAL A 2 7.17 -11.55 9.74
CA VAL A 2 8.06 -12.71 9.50
C VAL A 2 8.98 -12.51 8.28
N TYR A 3 8.57 -11.73 7.28
CA TYR A 3 9.35 -11.46 6.06
C TYR A 3 10.51 -10.46 6.26
N PHE A 4 10.28 -9.43 7.08
CA PHE A 4 11.32 -8.45 7.46
C PHE A 4 12.56 -9.11 8.09
N PHE A 5 12.39 -10.27 8.73
CA PHE A 5 13.50 -11.06 9.26
C PHE A 5 14.43 -11.59 8.16
N PHE A 6 13.88 -11.94 6.99
CA PHE A 6 14.67 -12.43 5.85
C PHE A 6 15.47 -11.32 5.16
N ASP A 7 14.99 -10.07 5.22
CA ASP A 7 15.70 -8.91 4.69
C ASP A 7 17.03 -8.63 5.44
N HIS A 8 17.11 -9.02 6.72
CA HIS A 8 18.35 -8.95 7.50
C HIS A 8 19.42 -9.92 6.97
N PHE A 9 19.04 -11.10 6.47
CA PHE A 9 19.99 -12.04 5.85
C PHE A 9 20.53 -11.52 4.52
N LEU A 10 19.74 -10.72 3.81
CA LEU A 10 20.16 -10.00 2.61
C LEU A 10 21.26 -8.98 2.95
N TRP A 11 21.06 -8.23 4.04
CA TRP A 11 22.04 -7.28 4.55
C TRP A 11 23.34 -7.96 5.01
N LEU A 12 23.25 -9.07 5.74
CA LEU A 12 24.38 -9.91 6.14
C LEU A 12 25.18 -10.46 4.94
N SER A 13 24.49 -10.85 3.87
CA SER A 13 25.15 -11.30 2.64
C SER A 13 25.88 -10.18 1.90
N ARG A 14 25.34 -8.96 1.89
CA ARG A 14 26.03 -7.78 1.31
C ARG A 14 27.32 -7.42 2.05
N ILE A 15 27.42 -7.74 3.34
CA ILE A 15 28.63 -7.56 4.17
C ILE A 15 29.65 -8.68 3.93
N GLY A 16 29.32 -9.68 3.11
CA GLY A 16 30.21 -10.79 2.75
C GLY A 16 30.24 -11.94 3.77
N THR A 17 29.35 -11.90 4.78
CA THR A 17 29.28 -12.95 5.82
C THR A 17 28.48 -14.18 5.40
N LEU A 18 27.68 -14.07 4.32
CA LEU A 18 26.72 -15.09 3.88
C LEU A 18 26.78 -15.26 2.36
N ASP A 19 26.72 -16.52 1.89
CA ASP A 19 26.77 -16.85 0.46
C ASP A 19 25.64 -16.12 -0.31
N PRO A 20 25.95 -15.33 -1.35
CA PRO A 20 24.97 -14.59 -2.14
C PRO A 20 23.89 -15.46 -2.77
N LYS A 21 24.13 -16.76 -2.95
CA LYS A 21 23.10 -17.71 -3.42
C LYS A 21 21.96 -17.90 -2.42
N ILE A 22 22.26 -17.85 -1.13
CA ILE A 22 21.26 -18.00 -0.07
C ILE A 22 20.46 -16.71 0.07
N ALA A 23 21.13 -15.56 -0.03
CA ALA A 23 20.49 -14.24 0.02
C ALA A 23 19.42 -14.07 -1.08
N LYS A 24 19.70 -14.53 -2.30
CA LYS A 24 18.72 -14.47 -3.40
C LYS A 24 17.45 -15.28 -3.11
N ARG A 25 17.58 -16.45 -2.47
CA ARG A 25 16.42 -17.28 -2.08
C ARG A 25 15.64 -16.66 -0.92
N MET A 26 16.34 -16.09 0.06
CA MET A 26 15.69 -15.40 1.19
C MET A 26 14.96 -14.14 0.74
N SER A 27 15.54 -13.37 -0.20
CA SER A 27 14.87 -12.20 -0.77
C SER A 27 13.60 -12.56 -1.50
N PHE A 28 13.64 -13.62 -2.33
CA PHE A 28 12.45 -14.13 -3.01
C PHE A 28 11.33 -14.49 -2.02
N ILE A 29 11.66 -15.20 -0.93
CA ILE A 29 10.67 -15.59 0.10
C ILE A 29 10.08 -14.35 0.78
N SER A 30 10.91 -13.33 1.04
CA SER A 30 10.45 -12.07 1.61
C SER A 30 9.50 -11.33 0.67
N ALA A 31 9.94 -11.07 -0.56
CA ALA A 31 9.17 -10.38 -1.59
C ALA A 31 7.86 -11.12 -1.89
N PHE A 32 7.88 -12.45 -1.94
CA PHE A 32 6.69 -13.27 -2.11
C PHE A 32 5.70 -13.08 -0.96
N GLY A 33 6.17 -13.12 0.29
CA GLY A 33 5.34 -12.85 1.45
C GLY A 33 4.72 -11.46 1.46
N GLU A 34 5.51 -10.45 1.11
CA GLU A 34 5.07 -9.06 1.04
C GLU A 34 4.05 -8.83 -0.08
N SER A 35 4.26 -9.43 -1.26
CA SER A 35 3.30 -9.36 -2.37
C SER A 35 1.91 -9.89 -2.00
N PHE A 36 1.84 -11.02 -1.28
CA PHE A 36 0.59 -11.50 -0.71
C PHE A 36 -0.03 -10.48 0.26
N GLY A 37 0.79 -9.92 1.15
CA GLY A 37 0.35 -8.87 2.08
C GLY A 37 -0.28 -7.67 1.37
N TYR A 38 0.38 -7.14 0.33
CA TYR A 38 -0.12 -6.01 -0.45
C TYR A 38 -1.46 -6.31 -1.12
N VAL A 39 -1.63 -7.51 -1.71
CA VAL A 39 -2.91 -7.92 -2.30
C VAL A 39 -4.02 -7.92 -1.26
N PHE A 40 -3.78 -8.49 -0.07
CA PHE A 40 -4.78 -8.48 1.01
C PHE A 40 -5.11 -7.06 1.47
N PHE A 41 -4.12 -6.18 1.66
CA PHE A 41 -4.37 -4.80 2.05
C PHE A 41 -5.18 -4.03 1.01
N ILE A 42 -4.89 -4.20 -0.28
CA ILE A 42 -5.67 -3.60 -1.37
C ILE A 42 -7.13 -4.07 -1.31
N VAL A 43 -7.37 -5.37 -1.15
CA VAL A 43 -8.72 -5.92 -1.06
C VAL A 43 -9.47 -5.38 0.15
N ILE A 44 -8.82 -5.32 1.31
CA ILE A 44 -9.40 -4.78 2.54
C ILE A 44 -9.76 -3.30 2.36
N ASP A 45 -8.86 -2.48 1.82
CA ASP A 45 -9.15 -1.06 1.57
C ASP A 45 -10.28 -0.86 0.55
N CYS A 46 -10.36 -1.71 -0.48
CA CYS A 46 -11.50 -1.71 -1.41
C CYS A 46 -12.83 -1.98 -0.71
N ILE A 47 -12.87 -2.94 0.22
CA ILE A 47 -14.07 -3.25 1.01
C ILE A 47 -14.46 -2.05 1.89
N PHE A 48 -13.49 -1.43 2.58
CA PHE A 48 -13.75 -0.27 3.42
C PHE A 48 -14.25 0.94 2.62
N ILE A 49 -13.65 1.22 1.46
CA ILE A 49 -14.10 2.30 0.57
C ILE A 49 -15.56 2.07 0.16
N ARG A 50 -15.94 0.84 -0.20
CA ARG A 50 -17.33 0.50 -0.55
C ARG A 50 -18.29 0.74 0.62
N GLN A 51 -17.89 0.37 1.84
CA GLN A 51 -18.70 0.63 3.04
C GLN A 51 -18.87 2.14 3.27
N ARG A 52 -17.79 2.92 3.20
CA ARG A 52 -17.82 4.38 3.37
C ARG A 52 -18.65 5.09 2.30
N LEU A 53 -18.57 4.66 1.04
CA LEU A 53 -19.41 5.18 -0.05
C LEU A 53 -20.90 4.90 0.18
N LYS A 54 -21.23 3.71 0.70
CA LYS A 54 -22.62 3.39 1.08
C LYS A 54 -23.10 4.30 2.20
N SER A 55 -22.27 4.53 3.22
CA SER A 55 -22.58 5.46 4.31
C SER A 55 -22.78 6.88 3.82
N LEU A 56 -21.93 7.40 2.91
CA LEU A 56 -22.10 8.71 2.28
C LEU A 56 -23.43 8.82 1.55
N LYS A 57 -23.80 7.78 0.79
CA LYS A 57 -25.07 7.76 0.05
C LYS A 57 -26.25 7.84 1.02
N THR A 58 -26.28 7.02 2.06
CA THR A 58 -27.34 7.06 3.09
C THR A 58 -27.38 8.41 3.79
N LEU A 59 -26.23 8.96 4.19
CA LEU A 59 -26.15 10.25 4.87
C LEU A 59 -26.72 11.39 4.01
N ARG A 60 -26.49 11.32 2.69
CA ARG A 60 -26.97 12.31 1.72
C ARG A 60 -28.49 12.25 1.52
N TYR A 61 -29.11 11.08 1.65
CA TYR A 61 -30.57 10.95 1.62
C TYR A 61 -31.24 11.40 2.93
N SER A 62 -30.54 11.34 4.05
CA SER A 62 -31.05 11.78 5.37
C SER A 62 -30.86 13.29 5.63
N ILE A 63 -30.50 14.08 4.62
CA ILE A 63 -30.23 15.52 4.74
C ILE A 63 -31.48 16.33 5.12
N ASP A 64 -32.69 15.83 4.81
CA ASP A 64 -33.92 16.59 5.07
C ASP A 64 -34.25 16.78 6.57
N ASP A 65 -33.69 15.97 7.47
CA ASP A 65 -34.03 15.97 8.91
C ASP A 65 -32.93 16.53 9.84
N LYS A 66 -31.76 16.95 9.32
CA LYS A 66 -30.60 17.32 10.15
C LYS A 66 -30.00 18.68 9.83
N PRO A 67 -29.37 19.36 10.81
CA PRO A 67 -28.63 20.60 10.56
C PRO A 67 -27.57 20.38 9.48
N LYS A 68 -27.58 21.27 8.48
CA LYS A 68 -26.72 21.19 7.28
C LYS A 68 -25.23 21.23 7.61
N GLU A 69 -24.86 21.91 8.70
CA GLU A 69 -23.47 22.11 9.12
C GLU A 69 -22.85 20.82 9.68
N GLU A 70 -23.52 20.16 10.64
CA GLU A 70 -23.08 18.88 11.22
C GLU A 70 -23.04 17.74 10.18
N THR A 71 -23.95 17.79 9.20
CA THR A 71 -23.98 16.82 8.10
C THR A 71 -22.84 17.07 7.11
N GLY A 72 -22.49 18.34 6.86
CA GLY A 72 -21.38 18.72 6.00
C GLY A 72 -20.02 18.30 6.55
N GLU A 73 -19.80 18.42 7.85
CA GLU A 73 -18.56 17.97 8.51
C GLU A 73 -18.39 16.45 8.41
N LYS A 74 -19.43 15.67 8.70
CA LYS A 74 -19.40 14.20 8.58
C LYS A 74 -19.15 13.74 7.14
N ILE A 75 -19.65 14.47 6.14
CA ILE A 75 -19.34 14.18 4.73
C ILE A 75 -17.86 14.39 4.44
N LYS A 76 -17.28 15.51 4.91
CA LYS A 76 -15.85 15.80 4.71
C LYS A 76 -14.96 14.77 5.40
N GLU A 77 -15.32 14.35 6.61
CA GLU A 77 -14.61 13.30 7.34
C GLU A 77 -14.58 11.98 6.55
N ILE A 78 -15.75 11.51 6.07
CA ILE A 78 -15.82 10.27 5.28
C ILE A 78 -15.07 10.41 3.94
N GLN A 79 -15.10 11.59 3.31
CA GLN A 79 -14.31 11.86 2.10
C GLN A 79 -12.81 11.80 2.38
N GLY A 80 -12.34 12.38 3.49
CA GLY A 80 -10.95 12.28 3.93
C GLY A 80 -10.51 10.83 4.15
N ASP A 81 -11.34 10.05 4.84
CA ASP A 81 -11.14 8.60 5.04
C ASP A 81 -10.96 7.85 3.71
N ILE A 82 -11.81 8.13 2.72
CA ILE A 82 -11.73 7.50 1.39
C ILE A 82 -10.43 7.88 0.68
N VAL A 83 -10.05 9.16 0.72
CA VAL A 83 -8.79 9.64 0.12
C VAL A 83 -7.60 8.95 0.77
N MET A 84 -7.53 8.88 2.10
CA MET A 84 -6.44 8.20 2.81
C MET A 84 -6.33 6.71 2.44
N ARG A 85 -7.46 6.04 2.21
CA ARG A 85 -7.47 4.62 1.78
C ARG A 85 -7.07 4.46 0.32
N LEU A 86 -7.50 5.34 -0.57
CA LEU A 86 -7.04 5.34 -1.97
C LEU A 86 -5.53 5.55 -2.05
N MET A 87 -4.97 6.42 -1.21
CA MET A 87 -3.53 6.60 -1.09
C MET A 87 -2.85 5.31 -0.62
N GLY A 88 -3.43 4.61 0.37
CA GLY A 88 -2.97 3.29 0.81
C GLY A 88 -2.97 2.26 -0.32
N ILE A 89 -4.03 2.21 -1.14
CA ILE A 89 -4.09 1.34 -2.31
C ILE A 89 -2.99 1.67 -3.31
N SER A 90 -2.78 2.95 -3.63
CA SER A 90 -1.72 3.38 -4.55
C SER A 90 -0.32 2.97 -4.06
N ALA A 91 -0.04 3.12 -2.77
CA ALA A 91 1.22 2.67 -2.17
C ALA A 91 1.39 1.15 -2.30
N ASN A 92 0.37 0.38 -1.87
CA ASN A 92 0.42 -1.08 -1.92
C ASN A 92 0.54 -1.62 -3.36
N ILE A 93 -0.07 -0.96 -4.35
CA ILE A 93 0.09 -1.33 -5.77
C ILE A 93 1.52 -1.08 -6.23
N ALA A 94 2.09 0.07 -5.87
CA ALA A 94 3.46 0.42 -6.23
C ALA A 94 4.47 -0.56 -5.59
N ASP A 95 4.29 -0.86 -4.31
CA ASP A 95 5.13 -1.82 -3.60
C ASP A 95 4.96 -3.25 -4.16
N LEU A 96 3.74 -3.61 -4.58
CA LEU A 96 3.48 -4.88 -5.24
C LEU A 96 4.25 -5.00 -6.57
N ILE A 97 4.34 -3.92 -7.37
CA ILE A 97 5.13 -3.92 -8.61
C ILE A 97 6.62 -4.15 -8.31
N ILE A 98 7.14 -3.54 -7.25
CA ILE A 98 8.53 -3.71 -6.80
C ILE A 98 8.76 -5.15 -6.31
N ALA A 99 7.85 -5.70 -5.50
CA ALA A 99 7.95 -7.08 -5.05
C ALA A 99 7.88 -8.08 -6.21
N LEU A 100 7.03 -7.83 -7.21
CA LEU A 100 6.94 -8.65 -8.41
C LEU A 100 8.20 -8.61 -9.27
N ALA A 101 8.87 -7.45 -9.37
CA ALA A 101 10.17 -7.32 -10.04
C ALA A 101 11.23 -8.26 -9.44
N GLU A 102 11.16 -8.51 -8.14
CA GLU A 102 12.08 -9.37 -7.40
C GLU A 102 11.70 -10.86 -7.47
N ILE A 103 10.40 -11.19 -7.45
CA ILE A 103 9.89 -12.57 -7.58
C ILE A 103 10.11 -13.10 -9.00
N GLU A 104 9.58 -12.39 -9.99
CA GLU A 104 9.61 -12.78 -11.40
C GLU A 104 10.13 -11.60 -12.25
N PRO A 105 11.45 -11.54 -12.48
CA PRO A 105 12.05 -10.44 -13.20
C PRO A 105 11.55 -10.39 -14.64
N ASN A 106 10.73 -9.38 -14.95
CA ASN A 106 10.18 -9.17 -16.28
C ASN A 106 10.61 -7.80 -16.84
N PRO A 107 10.62 -7.60 -18.17
CA PRO A 107 11.10 -6.36 -18.79
C PRO A 107 10.34 -5.11 -18.37
N PHE A 108 9.10 -5.25 -17.90
CA PHE A 108 8.24 -4.13 -17.53
C PHE A 108 8.45 -3.69 -16.08
N CYS A 109 8.40 -4.63 -15.14
CA CYS A 109 8.61 -4.41 -13.70
C CYS A 109 10.07 -4.06 -13.40
N ASN A 110 11.05 -4.57 -14.17
CA ASN A 110 12.46 -4.20 -14.00
C ASN A 110 12.86 -2.95 -14.79
N HIS A 111 11.95 -2.35 -15.55
CA HIS A 111 12.26 -1.13 -16.26
C HIS A 111 12.50 0.01 -15.24
N THR A 112 13.60 0.73 -15.40
CA THR A 112 14.04 1.79 -14.46
C THR A 112 12.95 2.82 -14.19
N VAL A 113 12.18 3.18 -15.22
CA VAL A 113 11.06 4.13 -15.07
C VAL A 113 9.93 3.53 -14.23
N THR A 114 9.61 2.26 -14.43
CA THR A 114 8.54 1.57 -13.67
C THR A 114 8.90 1.48 -12.20
N LEU A 115 10.12 1.06 -11.89
CA LEU A 115 10.62 1.00 -10.50
C LEU A 115 10.72 2.39 -9.88
N GLY A 116 11.22 3.36 -10.64
CA GLY A 116 11.34 4.76 -10.18
C GLY A 116 9.98 5.36 -9.85
N ILE A 117 8.99 5.23 -10.75
CA ILE A 117 7.62 5.72 -10.50
C ILE A 117 7.00 4.98 -9.31
N SER A 118 7.15 3.66 -9.23
CA SER A 118 6.61 2.88 -8.12
C SER A 118 7.20 3.32 -6.78
N GLY A 119 8.52 3.47 -6.70
CA GLY A 119 9.18 3.97 -5.48
C GLY A 119 8.72 5.38 -5.08
N LEU A 120 8.56 6.29 -6.06
CA LEU A 120 8.06 7.64 -5.81
C LEU A 120 6.61 7.65 -5.31
N VAL A 121 5.73 6.86 -5.93
CA VAL A 121 4.32 6.76 -5.54
C VAL A 121 4.19 6.19 -4.12
N SER A 122 4.94 5.14 -3.82
CA SER A 122 4.96 4.54 -2.48
C SER A 122 5.44 5.54 -1.42
N ALA A 123 6.56 6.23 -1.67
CA ALA A 123 7.10 7.23 -0.75
C ALA A 123 6.14 8.40 -0.53
N TRP A 124 5.52 8.92 -1.60
CA TRP A 124 4.58 10.03 -1.53
C TRP A 124 3.30 9.66 -0.77
N ALA A 125 2.73 8.49 -1.04
CA ALA A 125 1.53 8.02 -0.36
C ALA A 125 1.80 7.67 1.12
N GLY A 126 2.97 7.09 1.42
CA GLY A 126 3.43 6.84 2.78
C GLY A 126 3.62 8.15 3.57
N TRP A 127 4.22 9.17 2.95
CA TRP A 127 4.36 10.50 3.54
C TRP A 127 3.00 11.11 3.88
N TYR A 128 2.06 11.13 2.92
CA TYR A 128 0.74 11.72 3.15
C TYR A 128 -0.06 11.03 4.25
N ARG A 129 0.08 9.70 4.41
CA ARG A 129 -0.58 8.94 5.48
C ARG A 129 0.00 9.19 6.87
N ASN A 130 1.31 9.41 6.95
CA ASN A 130 2.04 9.53 8.21
C ASN A 130 2.36 10.98 8.59
N TRP A 131 2.00 11.94 7.74
CA TRP A 131 2.19 13.36 8.03
C TRP A 131 1.35 13.74 9.25
N PRO A 132 1.91 14.47 10.22
CA PRO A 132 1.14 14.93 11.37
C PRO A 132 -0.03 15.80 10.88
N SER A 133 -1.23 15.34 11.19
CA SER A 133 -2.49 16.10 11.07
C SER A 133 -2.48 17.29 12.01
#